data_AF-A0A820ADU7-F1
#
_entry.id   AF-A0A820ADU7-F1
#
_cell.length_a   1.000
_cell.length_b   1.000
_cell.length_c   1.000
_cell.angle_alpha   90.00
_cell.angle_beta   90.00
_cell.angle_gamma   90.00
#
_symmetry.space_group_name_H-M   'P 1'
#
loop_
_entity.id
_entity.type
_entity.pdbx_description
1 polymer ?
#
loop_
_entity_poly.entity_id
_entity_poly.type
_entity_poly.pdbx_seq_one_letter_code
_entity_poly.pdbx_strand_id
1 'polypeptide(L)'
;MPPARKQKSHLQNASARRLSNTKIPDPFDSSDDEYTMDVDDQELPFNEKLLLTNIGDLAEMCKSKCDAKYLSTLLYISFRFLDVKWEEIDRFLKNIGFMTAQTSHKWTTVFIEGDYEEFSNDLCGGNHTDSFYDTFPEIEADARSFVVQACSQKSADFKAVDLAQFIDTKYYELAGIKKQNGDDLIRSERSCRPDLRRWEAKFEANSQHPYFERHERDDVVKHRHEFINYFLTHKGFYYTITDGETPMWNFPTQNPPRILMCKTHTTKAYSLHDFGKTIGTRCPIEQVEFVDENGATKVIDCYFKEGAYKDQSKGLVELAKELSVQLTAKAKLDEICIILSEHRAFQNASESHFIF
;
A
#
# COMPACT_ATOMS: atom_id res chain seq x y z
N MET A 1 5.33 28.08 34.16
CA MET A 1 4.82 28.58 32.87
C MET A 1 5.59 29.84 32.47
N PRO A 2 6.47 29.79 31.46
CA PRO A 2 7.07 30.98 30.86
C PRO A 2 6.30 31.43 29.59
N PRO A 3 6.29 32.74 29.25
CA PRO A 3 5.38 33.27 28.24
C PRO A 3 5.91 33.13 26.80
N ALA A 4 4.97 32.93 25.88
CA ALA A 4 5.17 32.80 24.45
C ALA A 4 5.70 34.09 23.80
N ARG A 5 6.79 33.96 23.03
CA ARG A 5 7.29 34.99 22.11
C ARG A 5 6.50 34.94 20.79
N LYS A 6 5.78 36.02 20.48
CA LYS A 6 5.23 36.30 19.14
C LYS A 6 6.31 36.97 18.28
N GLN A 7 6.75 36.31 17.21
CA GLN A 7 7.46 36.98 16.11
C GLN A 7 6.42 37.39 15.05
N LYS A 8 6.30 38.70 14.83
CA LYS A 8 5.70 39.30 13.63
C LYS A 8 6.83 39.59 12.65
N SER A 9 6.82 38.98 11.47
CA SER A 9 7.70 39.37 10.38
C SER A 9 7.02 40.42 9.50
N HIS A 10 7.62 41.61 9.49
CA HIS A 10 7.44 42.67 8.52
C HIS A 10 7.96 42.21 7.15
N LEU A 11 7.16 42.38 6.09
CA LEU A 11 7.65 42.52 4.71
C LEU A 11 6.58 43.28 3.91
N GLN A 12 6.80 44.59 3.76
CA GLN A 12 6.18 45.41 2.74
C GLN A 12 7.24 46.36 2.16
N ASN A 13 7.21 46.44 0.84
CA ASN A 13 7.66 47.52 -0.05
C ASN A 13 9.16 47.65 -0.35
N ALA A 14 9.50 47.42 -1.62
CA ALA A 14 10.32 48.34 -2.39
C ALA A 14 9.89 48.32 -3.87
N SER A 15 9.48 49.51 -4.31
CA SER A 15 8.84 49.84 -5.57
C SER A 15 9.79 49.92 -6.78
N ALA A 16 9.21 49.63 -7.93
CA ALA A 16 9.37 50.30 -9.22
C ALA A 16 10.24 51.57 -9.27
N ARG A 17 11.18 51.62 -10.23
CA ARG A 17 11.55 52.87 -10.94
C ARG A 17 12.00 52.60 -12.38
N ARG A 18 11.40 53.39 -13.27
CA ARG A 18 11.62 53.59 -14.71
C ARG A 18 13.07 53.90 -15.08
N LEU A 19 13.45 53.58 -16.32
CA LEU A 19 14.08 54.56 -17.23
C LEU A 19 13.80 54.20 -18.70
N SER A 20 13.34 55.23 -19.40
CA SER A 20 12.94 55.29 -20.80
C SER A 20 14.05 55.91 -21.67
N ASN A 21 13.92 55.71 -22.99
CA ASN A 21 14.50 56.45 -24.13
C ASN A 21 15.81 55.92 -24.72
N THR A 22 15.78 55.50 -25.98
CA THR A 22 16.26 56.28 -27.14
C THR A 22 15.89 55.56 -28.45
N LYS A 23 15.06 56.19 -29.30
CA LYS A 23 15.36 56.85 -30.59
C LYS A 23 15.32 55.91 -31.83
N ILE A 24 14.30 56.17 -32.64
CA ILE A 24 14.21 55.84 -34.07
C ILE A 24 15.19 56.75 -34.85
N PRO A 25 15.86 56.20 -35.87
CA PRO A 25 15.86 56.85 -37.19
C PRO A 25 15.58 55.86 -38.35
N ASP A 26 14.68 56.27 -39.24
CA ASP A 26 14.56 55.81 -40.65
C ASP A 26 15.64 56.51 -41.52
N PRO A 27 15.76 56.24 -42.84
CA PRO A 27 15.81 54.97 -43.57
C PRO A 27 16.97 54.96 -44.62
N PHE A 28 17.16 53.82 -45.31
CA PHE A 28 18.05 53.67 -46.48
C PHE A 28 19.56 53.94 -46.28
N ASP A 29 20.33 52.88 -46.06
CA ASP A 29 21.58 52.74 -46.80
C ASP A 29 21.83 51.26 -47.14
N SER A 30 22.19 51.06 -48.39
CA SER A 30 22.30 49.78 -49.10
C SER A 30 23.78 49.40 -49.12
N SER A 31 24.22 48.50 -48.24
CA SER A 31 25.45 47.73 -48.47
C SER A 31 25.13 46.23 -48.43
N ASP A 32 25.26 45.61 -49.60
CA ASP A 32 25.35 44.16 -49.78
C ASP A 32 26.67 43.67 -49.17
N ASP A 33 26.75 43.62 -47.85
CA ASP A 33 27.76 42.84 -47.16
C ASP A 33 27.13 41.48 -46.83
N GLU A 34 27.33 40.54 -47.76
CA GLU A 34 27.05 39.12 -47.61
C GLU A 34 27.86 38.58 -46.41
N TYR A 35 27.31 38.76 -45.21
CA TYR A 35 27.78 38.09 -44.01
C TYR A 35 27.47 36.60 -44.18
N THR A 36 28.40 35.86 -44.76
CA THR A 36 28.54 34.43 -44.47
C THR A 36 28.90 34.32 -43.00
N MET A 37 27.89 34.24 -42.12
CA MET A 37 28.11 33.67 -40.81
C MET A 37 28.51 32.22 -41.06
N ASP A 38 29.82 31.96 -41.07
CA ASP A 38 30.37 30.65 -40.79
C ASP A 38 29.98 30.31 -39.35
N VAL A 39 28.72 29.95 -39.16
CA VAL A 39 28.26 29.24 -37.98
C VAL A 39 28.87 27.87 -38.16
N ASP A 40 30.04 27.66 -37.57
CA ASP A 40 30.51 26.35 -37.19
C ASP A 40 29.45 25.78 -36.23
N ASP A 41 28.35 25.25 -36.79
CA ASP A 41 27.35 24.43 -36.15
C ASP A 41 27.98 23.07 -35.82
N GLN A 42 29.11 23.11 -35.11
CA GLN A 42 29.47 21.97 -34.28
C GLN A 42 28.36 21.88 -33.25
N GLU A 43 27.43 20.95 -33.49
CA GLU A 43 26.46 20.53 -32.49
C GLU A 43 27.25 20.05 -31.28
N LEU A 44 27.54 20.97 -30.36
CA LEU A 44 28.13 20.64 -29.09
C LEU A 44 27.20 19.60 -28.46
N PRO A 45 27.75 18.46 -28.03
CA PRO A 45 26.95 17.37 -27.50
C PRO A 45 26.10 17.90 -26.33
N PHE A 46 24.93 17.30 -26.11
CA PHE A 46 23.91 17.82 -25.18
C PHE A 46 24.46 18.14 -23.77
N ASN A 47 25.49 17.40 -23.34
CA ASN A 47 26.24 17.61 -22.12
C ASN A 47 26.94 18.98 -22.01
N GLU A 48 27.17 19.67 -23.13
CA GLU A 48 27.80 20.99 -23.19
C GLU A 48 26.77 22.12 -23.43
N LYS A 49 25.64 21.83 -24.09
CA LYS A 49 24.57 22.82 -24.35
C LYS A 49 23.66 23.09 -23.16
N LEU A 50 23.42 22.08 -22.32
CA LEU A 50 22.65 22.24 -21.10
C LEU A 50 23.61 22.44 -19.93
N LEU A 51 23.34 23.43 -19.07
CA LEU A 51 24.07 23.64 -17.81
C LEU A 51 23.71 22.52 -16.82
N LEU A 52 24.11 21.29 -17.14
CA LEU A 52 23.87 20.09 -16.33
C LEU A 52 24.43 20.28 -14.92
N THR A 53 25.55 20.99 -14.79
CA THR A 53 26.08 21.46 -13.50
C THR A 53 25.10 22.34 -12.76
N ASN A 54 24.53 23.37 -13.38
CA ASN A 54 23.57 24.25 -12.71
C ASN A 54 22.26 23.53 -12.35
N ILE A 55 21.82 22.57 -13.19
CA ILE A 55 20.65 21.73 -12.90
C ILE A 55 20.96 20.79 -11.73
N GLY A 56 22.17 20.23 -11.69
CA GLY A 56 22.65 19.42 -10.57
C GLY A 56 22.68 20.22 -9.27
N ASP A 57 23.26 21.41 -9.28
CA ASP A 57 23.33 22.30 -8.12
C ASP A 57 21.93 22.72 -7.65
N LEU A 58 21.04 23.06 -8.57
CA LEU A 58 19.66 23.41 -8.25
C LEU A 58 18.90 22.21 -7.67
N ALA A 59 19.07 21.02 -8.25
CA ALA A 59 18.48 19.79 -7.75
C ALA A 59 18.98 19.47 -6.33
N GLU A 60 20.28 19.66 -6.07
CA GLU A 60 20.90 19.51 -4.75
C GLU A 60 20.27 20.46 -3.73
N MET A 61 20.09 21.73 -4.09
CA MET A 61 19.41 22.71 -3.23
C MET A 61 17.95 22.30 -2.92
N CYS A 62 17.27 21.71 -3.90
CA CYS A 62 15.89 21.24 -3.78
C CYS A 62 15.73 19.95 -2.95
N LYS A 63 16.77 19.11 -2.83
CA LYS A 63 16.73 17.87 -2.02
C LYS A 63 16.26 18.08 -0.59
N SER A 64 16.60 19.24 0.00
CA SER A 64 16.20 19.58 1.38
C SER A 64 14.70 19.85 1.54
N LYS A 65 13.97 20.10 0.45
CA LYS A 65 12.56 20.53 0.46
C LYS A 65 11.63 19.59 -0.29
N CYS A 66 12.16 18.73 -1.15
CA CYS A 66 11.39 17.82 -1.98
C CYS A 66 12.01 16.44 -2.00
N ASP A 67 11.16 15.41 -2.04
CA ASP A 67 11.56 14.02 -2.13
C ASP A 67 12.39 13.77 -3.41
N ALA A 68 13.48 13.00 -3.29
CA ALA A 68 14.31 12.59 -4.41
C ALA A 68 13.51 11.85 -5.48
N LYS A 69 12.46 11.09 -5.11
CA LYS A 69 11.52 10.47 -6.04
C LYS A 69 10.78 11.51 -6.88
N TYR A 70 10.29 12.57 -6.25
CA TYR A 70 9.58 13.66 -6.93
C TYR A 70 10.51 14.39 -7.90
N LEU A 71 11.68 14.80 -7.42
CA LEU A 71 12.66 15.55 -8.22
C LEU A 71 13.22 14.72 -9.37
N SER A 72 13.55 13.45 -9.13
CA SER A 72 14.04 12.54 -10.18
C SER A 72 12.99 12.29 -11.26
N THR A 73 11.72 12.13 -10.87
CA THR A 73 10.60 11.97 -11.82
C THR A 73 10.44 13.23 -12.69
N LEU A 74 10.44 14.43 -12.08
CA LEU A 74 10.32 15.68 -12.83
C LEU A 74 11.50 15.94 -13.77
N LEU A 75 12.73 15.68 -13.32
CA LEU A 75 13.92 15.80 -14.16
C LEU A 75 13.87 14.82 -15.32
N TYR A 76 13.49 13.57 -15.06
CA TYR A 76 13.31 12.56 -16.10
C TYR A 76 12.28 13.00 -17.15
N ILE A 77 11.09 13.47 -16.74
CA ILE A 77 10.07 14.00 -17.66
C ILE A 77 10.62 15.15 -18.51
N SER A 78 11.31 16.10 -17.86
CA SER A 78 11.88 17.26 -18.53
C SER A 78 12.94 16.87 -19.56
N PHE A 79 13.82 15.92 -19.24
CA PHE A 79 14.83 15.44 -20.18
C PHE A 79 14.22 14.63 -21.32
N ARG A 80 13.19 13.82 -21.08
CA ARG A 80 12.48 13.12 -22.15
C ARG A 80 11.74 14.10 -23.06
N PHE A 81 11.20 15.19 -22.54
CA PHE A 81 10.59 16.26 -23.33
C PHE A 81 11.61 16.96 -24.24
N LEU A 82 12.86 17.08 -23.80
CA LEU A 82 13.98 17.62 -24.59
C LEU A 82 14.66 16.57 -25.50
N ASP A 83 14.04 15.40 -25.67
CA ASP A 83 14.52 14.27 -26.48
C ASP A 83 15.93 13.76 -26.12
N VAL A 84 16.29 13.85 -24.84
CA VAL A 84 17.57 13.34 -24.33
C VAL A 84 17.55 11.82 -24.29
N LYS A 85 18.62 11.18 -24.78
CA LYS A 85 18.76 9.72 -24.79
C LYS A 85 18.70 9.14 -23.39
N TRP A 86 18.11 7.96 -23.27
CA TRP A 86 17.89 7.30 -21.99
C TRP A 86 19.19 7.07 -21.22
N GLU A 87 20.26 6.65 -21.88
CA GLU A 87 21.55 6.37 -21.24
C GLU A 87 22.20 7.63 -20.66
N GLU A 88 21.98 8.78 -21.29
CA GLU A 88 22.47 10.08 -20.82
C GLU A 88 21.69 10.54 -19.60
N ILE A 89 20.37 10.37 -19.60
CA ILE A 89 19.51 10.65 -18.44
C ILE A 89 19.91 9.79 -17.24
N ASP A 90 20.07 8.48 -17.46
CA ASP A 90 20.43 7.55 -16.38
C ASP A 90 21.79 7.89 -15.76
N ARG A 91 22.78 8.21 -16.60
CA ARG A 91 24.10 8.65 -16.16
C ARG A 91 24.02 9.95 -15.36
N PHE A 92 23.26 10.93 -15.85
CA PHE A 92 23.09 12.20 -15.17
C PHE A 92 22.41 12.05 -13.81
N LEU A 93 21.28 11.34 -13.75
CA LEU A 93 20.53 11.12 -12.50
C LEU A 93 21.39 10.37 -11.47
N LYS A 94 22.16 9.36 -11.88
CA LYS A 94 23.11 8.67 -11.00
C LYS A 94 24.20 9.59 -10.48
N ASN A 95 24.76 10.46 -11.33
CA ASN A 95 25.81 11.40 -10.95
C ASN A 95 25.36 12.40 -9.87
N ILE A 96 24.07 12.76 -9.85
CA ILE A 96 23.50 13.66 -8.83
C ILE A 96 22.88 12.88 -7.63
N GLY A 97 23.04 11.56 -7.57
CA GLY A 97 22.52 10.73 -6.49
C GLY A 97 21.00 10.57 -6.48
N PHE A 98 20.36 10.62 -7.65
CA PHE A 98 18.93 10.39 -7.84
C PHE A 98 18.64 8.97 -8.32
N MET A 99 17.36 8.65 -8.47
CA MET A 99 16.89 7.35 -8.96
C MET A 99 17.38 7.10 -10.40
N THR A 100 17.50 5.83 -10.78
CA THR A 100 17.82 5.45 -12.16
C THR A 100 16.72 5.89 -13.12
N ALA A 101 17.05 6.07 -14.40
CA ALA A 101 16.07 6.45 -15.42
C ALA A 101 14.92 5.44 -15.51
N GLN A 102 15.20 4.15 -15.32
CA GLN A 102 14.17 3.10 -15.28
C GLN A 102 13.17 3.31 -14.15
N THR A 103 13.66 3.60 -12.94
CA THR A 103 12.78 3.82 -11.80
C THR A 103 12.02 5.13 -11.94
N SER A 104 12.66 6.20 -12.39
CA SER A 104 11.98 7.47 -12.67
C SER A 104 10.93 7.34 -13.79
N HIS A 105 11.16 6.49 -14.79
CA HIS A 105 10.17 6.20 -15.83
C HIS A 105 8.93 5.49 -15.27
N LYS A 106 9.13 4.47 -14.42
CA LYS A 106 8.00 3.80 -13.73
C LYS A 106 7.16 4.81 -12.97
N TRP A 107 7.79 5.67 -12.17
CA TRP A 107 7.09 6.69 -11.38
C TRP A 107 6.46 7.79 -12.25
N THR A 108 7.03 8.08 -13.41
CA THR A 108 6.43 8.96 -14.41
C THR A 108 5.10 8.42 -14.91
N THR A 109 5.01 7.12 -15.18
CA THR A 109 3.75 6.48 -15.61
C THR A 109 2.67 6.64 -14.53
N VAL A 110 2.98 6.30 -13.28
CA VAL A 110 2.06 6.46 -12.13
C VAL A 110 1.64 7.93 -11.97
N PHE A 111 2.59 8.87 -12.10
CA PHE A 111 2.33 10.30 -12.01
C PHE A 111 1.40 10.81 -13.13
N ILE A 112 1.58 10.34 -14.36
CA ILE A 112 0.76 10.72 -15.52
C ILE A 112 -0.65 10.10 -15.43
N GLU A 113 -0.75 8.87 -14.92
CA GLU A 113 -2.02 8.19 -14.68
C GLU A 113 -2.85 8.84 -13.56
N GLY A 114 -2.23 9.72 -12.77
CA GLY A 114 -2.88 10.46 -11.70
C GLY A 114 -3.09 9.65 -10.42
N ASP A 115 -2.41 8.51 -10.28
CA ASP A 115 -2.40 7.74 -9.04
C ASP A 115 -1.43 8.37 -8.03
N TYR A 116 -1.84 9.52 -7.50
CA TYR A 116 -1.04 10.26 -6.53
C TYR A 116 -0.91 9.53 -5.19
N GLU A 117 -1.81 8.59 -4.87
CA GLU A 117 -1.68 7.76 -3.68
C GLU A 117 -0.53 6.77 -3.85
N GLU A 118 -0.47 6.01 -4.96
CA GLU A 118 0.67 5.15 -5.26
C GLU A 118 1.96 5.96 -5.41
N PHE A 119 1.90 7.12 -6.06
CA PHE A 119 3.06 7.96 -6.24
C PHE A 119 3.58 8.57 -4.92
N SER A 120 2.68 8.93 -3.99
CA SER A 120 3.06 9.49 -2.68
C SER A 120 3.42 8.41 -1.67
N ASN A 121 2.76 7.26 -1.74
CA ASN A 121 3.08 6.10 -0.96
C ASN A 121 4.38 5.53 -1.53
N ASP A 122 5.49 5.75 -0.86
CA ASP A 122 6.63 4.87 -1.02
C ASP A 122 6.18 3.46 -0.64
N LEU A 123 5.67 2.70 -1.62
CA LEU A 123 5.49 1.26 -1.54
C LEU A 123 6.85 0.55 -1.30
N CYS A 124 7.94 1.32 -1.26
CA CYS A 124 9.16 1.04 -0.53
C CYS A 124 8.91 0.97 0.98
N GLY A 125 8.37 -0.16 1.42
CA GLY A 125 8.95 -0.88 2.56
C GLY A 125 10.40 -1.28 2.28
N GLY A 126 11.27 -0.33 1.93
CA GLY A 126 12.59 -0.54 1.37
C GLY A 126 13.18 0.73 0.79
N ASN A 127 13.49 1.71 1.66
CA ASN A 127 14.77 2.34 1.47
C ASN A 127 15.79 1.18 1.46
N HIS A 128 16.55 1.01 0.38
CA HIS A 128 17.89 0.40 0.47
C HIS A 128 18.84 1.39 1.17
N THR A 129 18.42 1.97 2.29
CA THR A 129 19.32 1.99 3.43
C THR A 129 19.40 0.53 3.81
N ASP A 130 20.60 -0.06 3.78
CA ASP A 130 20.86 -1.41 4.30
C ASP A 130 19.90 -1.64 5.45
N SER A 131 19.02 -2.65 5.31
CA SER A 131 18.07 -2.96 6.36
C SER A 131 18.88 -3.06 7.64
N PHE A 132 18.37 -2.60 8.79
CA PHE A 132 19.14 -2.68 10.04
C PHE A 132 19.75 -4.10 10.23
N TYR A 133 19.06 -5.12 9.72
CA TYR A 133 19.49 -6.52 9.73
C TYR A 133 20.48 -6.91 8.63
N ASP A 134 20.61 -6.14 7.56
CA ASP A 134 21.66 -6.33 6.54
C ASP A 134 23.04 -6.03 7.15
N THR A 135 23.12 -5.03 8.04
CA THR A 135 24.34 -4.70 8.81
C THR A 135 24.49 -5.58 10.06
N PHE A 136 23.38 -6.07 10.64
CA PHE A 136 23.37 -6.87 11.86
C PHE A 136 22.49 -8.13 11.73
N PRO A 137 22.87 -9.10 10.88
CA PRO A 137 22.07 -10.30 10.63
C PRO A 137 21.92 -11.20 11.87
N GLU A 138 22.89 -11.17 12.77
CA GLU A 138 22.86 -11.92 14.03
C GLU A 138 21.73 -11.43 14.94
N ILE A 139 21.49 -10.11 14.97
CA ILE A 139 20.39 -9.52 15.73
C ILE A 139 19.04 -9.96 15.14
N GLU A 140 18.93 -10.14 13.83
CA GLU A 140 17.68 -10.61 13.21
C GLU A 140 17.33 -12.03 13.66
N ALA A 141 18.31 -12.94 13.60
CA ALA A 141 18.10 -14.33 13.98
C ALA A 141 17.67 -14.45 15.45
N ASP A 142 18.37 -13.75 16.34
CA ASP A 142 18.07 -13.68 17.77
C ASP A 142 16.70 -13.03 18.03
N ALA A 143 16.39 -11.94 17.34
CA ALA A 143 15.11 -11.25 17.48
C ALA A 143 13.94 -12.12 17.04
N ARG A 144 14.04 -12.81 15.90
CA ARG A 144 13.00 -13.75 15.44
C ARG A 144 12.75 -14.84 16.48
N SER A 145 13.81 -15.44 17.03
CA SER A 145 13.69 -16.46 18.09
C SER A 145 13.04 -15.89 19.35
N PHE A 146 13.47 -14.70 19.79
CA PHE A 146 12.90 -14.01 20.94
C PHE A 146 11.40 -13.75 20.78
N VAL A 147 10.99 -13.24 19.61
CA VAL A 147 9.59 -12.95 19.33
C VAL A 147 8.73 -14.22 19.35
N VAL A 148 9.16 -15.29 18.67
CA VAL A 148 8.43 -16.56 18.67
C VAL A 148 8.27 -17.10 20.09
N GLN A 149 9.34 -17.07 20.89
CA GLN A 149 9.31 -17.51 22.28
C GLN A 149 8.39 -16.66 23.15
N ALA A 150 8.44 -15.32 23.00
CA ALA A 150 7.63 -14.39 23.77
C ALA A 150 6.13 -14.51 23.43
N CYS A 151 5.78 -14.61 22.14
CA CYS A 151 4.41 -14.85 21.69
C CYS A 151 3.88 -16.24 22.10
N SER A 152 4.77 -17.21 22.34
CA SER A 152 4.42 -18.53 22.86
C SER A 152 4.20 -18.55 24.38
N GLN A 153 4.30 -17.42 25.09
CA GLN A 153 4.03 -17.38 26.53
C GLN A 153 2.52 -17.31 26.82
N LYS A 154 2.11 -17.86 27.96
CA LYS A 154 0.69 -17.91 28.36
C LYS A 154 0.05 -16.53 28.55
N SER A 155 0.84 -15.53 28.94
CA SER A 155 0.33 -14.21 29.24
C SER A 155 0.00 -13.38 27.99
N ALA A 156 0.57 -13.72 26.82
CA ALA A 156 0.38 -13.00 25.55
C ALA A 156 0.62 -11.47 25.64
N ASP A 157 1.43 -11.03 26.61
CA ASP A 157 1.65 -9.61 26.89
C ASP A 157 2.65 -8.94 25.93
N PHE A 158 3.26 -9.73 25.05
CA PHE A 158 4.29 -9.28 24.12
C PHE A 158 3.76 -8.17 23.19
N LYS A 159 4.57 -7.13 23.02
CA LYS A 159 4.31 -5.92 22.22
C LYS A 159 5.54 -5.59 21.37
N ALA A 160 5.32 -4.77 20.35
CA ALA A 160 6.41 -4.28 19.50
C ALA A 160 7.50 -3.50 20.26
N VAL A 161 7.18 -2.93 21.44
CA VAL A 161 8.17 -2.25 22.29
C VAL A 161 9.15 -3.23 22.94
N ASP A 162 8.72 -4.46 23.22
CA ASP A 162 9.59 -5.49 23.79
C ASP A 162 10.65 -5.91 22.77
N LEU A 163 10.26 -6.02 21.49
CA LEU A 163 11.19 -6.23 20.38
C LEU A 163 12.18 -5.06 20.24
N ALA A 164 11.71 -3.83 20.34
CA ALA A 164 12.57 -2.66 20.26
C ALA A 164 13.62 -2.64 21.37
N GLN A 165 13.23 -2.96 22.61
CA GLN A 165 14.14 -3.07 23.76
C GLN A 165 15.14 -4.23 23.61
N PHE A 166 14.69 -5.36 23.07
CA PHE A 166 15.56 -6.50 22.78
C PHE A 166 16.64 -6.14 21.75
N ILE A 167 16.24 -5.54 20.63
CA ILE A 167 17.17 -5.10 19.56
C ILE A 167 18.17 -4.08 20.09
N ASP A 168 17.69 -3.11 20.87
CA ASP A 168 18.54 -2.09 21.49
C ASP A 168 19.62 -2.72 22.39
N THR A 169 19.22 -3.64 23.27
CA THR A 169 20.14 -4.37 24.15
C THR A 169 21.18 -5.14 23.33
N LYS A 170 20.74 -5.91 22.32
CA LYS A 170 21.62 -6.71 21.46
C LYS A 170 22.59 -5.86 20.64
N TYR A 171 22.15 -4.71 20.16
CA TYR A 171 22.99 -3.78 19.43
C TYR A 171 24.15 -3.27 20.29
N TYR A 172 23.89 -2.80 21.51
CA TYR A 172 24.95 -2.32 22.42
C TYR A 172 25.87 -3.45 22.89
N GLU A 173 25.34 -4.66 23.10
CA GLU A 173 26.13 -5.88 23.39
C GLU A 173 27.13 -6.17 22.25
N LEU A 174 26.67 -6.21 21.00
CA LEU A 174 27.49 -6.53 19.83
C LEU A 174 28.48 -5.40 19.47
N ALA A 175 28.06 -4.14 19.59
CA ALA A 175 28.90 -2.99 19.29
C ALA A 175 29.99 -2.75 20.36
N GLY A 176 29.86 -3.34 21.56
CA GLY A 176 30.76 -3.09 22.68
C GLY A 176 30.68 -1.65 23.23
N ILE A 177 29.56 -0.96 22.99
CA ILE A 177 29.34 0.43 23.41
C ILE A 177 28.46 0.42 24.67
N LYS A 178 28.80 1.26 25.65
CA LYS A 178 27.94 1.47 26.83
C LYS A 178 26.84 2.47 26.49
N LYS A 179 25.58 2.05 26.63
CA LYS A 179 24.40 2.92 26.51
C LYS A 179 24.45 4.05 27.55
N GLN A 180 24.22 5.29 27.14
CA GLN A 180 24.13 6.43 28.06
C GLN A 180 22.70 6.62 28.56
N ASN A 181 22.54 7.16 29.77
CA ASN A 181 21.23 7.45 30.34
C ASN A 181 20.55 8.55 29.51
N GLY A 182 19.45 8.21 28.84
CA GLY A 182 18.68 9.12 27.99
C GLY A 182 18.83 8.85 26.49
N ASP A 183 19.62 7.85 26.10
CA ASP A 183 19.67 7.43 24.70
C ASP A 183 18.32 6.84 24.26
N ASP A 184 17.81 7.36 23.14
CA ASP A 184 16.66 6.80 22.44
C ASP A 184 16.94 5.35 22.01
N LEU A 185 15.88 4.57 21.80
CA LEU A 185 16.01 3.21 21.29
C LEU A 185 16.61 3.24 19.87
N ILE A 186 17.61 2.38 19.62
CA ILE A 186 18.21 2.23 18.28
C ILE A 186 17.16 1.98 17.20
N ARG A 187 16.11 1.24 17.57
CA ARG A 187 14.90 1.08 16.76
C ARG A 187 13.68 1.46 17.57
N SER A 188 12.81 2.29 17.00
CA SER A 188 11.54 2.66 17.62
C SER A 188 10.54 1.50 17.56
N GLU A 189 9.57 1.48 18.49
CA GLU A 189 8.42 0.56 18.45
C GLU A 189 7.72 0.58 17.08
N ARG A 190 7.51 1.78 16.51
CA ARG A 190 6.87 1.97 15.21
C ARG A 190 7.66 1.28 14.09
N SER A 191 8.98 1.32 14.15
CA SER A 191 9.86 0.65 13.17
C SER A 191 9.90 -0.87 13.32
N CYS A 192 9.57 -1.41 14.50
CA CYS A 192 9.55 -2.85 14.77
C CYS A 192 8.28 -3.54 14.27
N ARG A 193 7.15 -2.81 14.11
CA ARG A 193 5.90 -3.40 13.60
C ARG A 193 6.00 -3.92 12.16
N PRO A 194 6.61 -3.18 11.21
CA PRO A 194 6.91 -3.72 9.89
C PRO A 194 7.76 -4.98 9.93
N ASP A 195 8.76 -5.07 10.82
CA ASP A 195 9.60 -6.27 10.95
C ASP A 195 8.77 -7.47 11.41
N LEU A 196 7.94 -7.29 12.44
CA LEU A 196 7.02 -8.32 12.92
C LEU A 196 6.13 -8.84 11.77
N ARG A 197 5.56 -7.93 10.96
CA ARG A 197 4.74 -8.33 9.80
C ARG A 197 5.56 -9.07 8.74
N ARG A 198 6.80 -8.64 8.47
CA ARG A 198 7.72 -9.33 7.54
C ARG A 198 8.05 -10.74 8.03
N TRP A 199 8.07 -10.95 9.34
CA TRP A 199 8.23 -12.26 9.96
C TRP A 199 6.91 -13.03 10.11
N GLU A 200 5.85 -12.62 9.40
CA GLU A 200 4.52 -13.27 9.38
C GLU A 200 3.68 -13.09 10.64
N ALA A 201 4.05 -12.17 11.54
CA ALA A 201 3.20 -11.82 12.66
C ALA A 201 1.90 -11.15 12.18
N LYS A 202 0.77 -11.65 12.68
CA LYS A 202 -0.55 -11.08 12.45
C LYS A 202 -0.96 -10.18 13.60
N PHE A 203 -1.76 -9.17 13.27
CA PHE A 203 -2.37 -8.25 14.22
C PHE A 203 -3.88 -8.29 14.02
N GLU A 204 -4.64 -8.52 15.07
CA GLU A 204 -6.09 -8.32 15.01
C GLU A 204 -6.42 -6.83 14.86
N ALA A 205 -7.58 -6.52 14.28
CA ALA A 205 -8.04 -5.14 14.15
C ALA A 205 -8.06 -4.46 15.54
N ASN A 206 -7.34 -3.35 15.68
CA ASN A 206 -7.15 -2.59 16.93
C ASN A 206 -6.30 -3.25 18.03
N SER A 207 -5.71 -4.43 17.79
CA SER A 207 -4.78 -5.05 18.74
C SER A 207 -3.35 -4.56 18.54
N GLN A 208 -2.64 -4.32 19.65
CA GLN A 208 -1.20 -4.06 19.67
C GLN A 208 -0.37 -5.33 19.90
N HIS A 209 -1.05 -6.47 20.05
CA HIS A 209 -0.44 -7.75 20.36
C HIS A 209 -0.30 -8.57 19.08
N PRO A 210 0.94 -8.81 18.61
CA PRO A 210 1.16 -9.70 17.49
C PRO A 210 0.96 -11.16 17.92
N TYR A 211 0.47 -11.97 17.00
CA TYR A 211 0.46 -13.43 17.13
C TYR A 211 0.98 -14.08 15.86
N PHE A 212 1.48 -15.29 15.98
CA PHE A 212 1.99 -16.07 14.86
C PHE A 212 1.08 -17.29 14.69
N GLU A 213 0.47 -17.42 13.51
CA GLU A 213 -0.28 -18.63 13.21
C GLU A 213 0.65 -19.84 13.26
N ARG A 214 0.16 -20.97 13.79
CA ARG A 214 0.91 -22.24 13.92
C ARG A 214 2.05 -22.24 14.95
N HIS A 215 2.39 -21.10 15.55
CA HIS A 215 3.28 -21.01 16.72
C HIS A 215 2.47 -20.89 18.01
N GLU A 216 1.31 -21.51 18.02
CA GLU A 216 0.45 -21.58 19.18
C GLU A 216 1.06 -22.53 20.21
N ARG A 217 0.84 -22.23 21.50
CA ARG A 217 1.27 -23.10 22.58
C ARG A 217 0.66 -24.49 22.43
N ASP A 218 1.44 -25.53 22.76
CA ASP A 218 0.98 -26.93 22.66
C ASP A 218 -0.33 -27.19 23.41
N ASP A 219 -0.57 -26.53 24.55
CA ASP A 219 -1.83 -26.63 25.29
C ASP A 219 -3.01 -25.99 24.56
N VAL A 220 -2.79 -24.84 23.90
CA VAL A 220 -3.81 -24.18 23.07
C VAL A 220 -4.14 -25.03 21.85
N VAL A 221 -3.12 -25.58 21.18
CA VAL A 221 -3.29 -26.50 20.06
C VAL A 221 -4.06 -27.73 20.53
N LYS A 222 -3.67 -28.33 21.66
CA LYS A 222 -4.36 -29.47 22.26
C LYS A 222 -5.82 -29.15 22.59
N HIS A 223 -6.10 -28.02 23.23
CA HIS A 223 -7.47 -27.61 23.55
C HIS A 223 -8.30 -27.31 22.30
N ARG A 224 -7.71 -26.74 21.25
CA ARG A 224 -8.39 -26.58 19.95
C ARG A 224 -8.74 -27.93 19.35
N HIS A 225 -7.82 -28.88 19.36
CA HIS A 225 -8.09 -30.24 18.90
C HIS A 225 -9.16 -30.93 19.75
N GLU A 226 -9.09 -30.82 21.08
CA GLU A 226 -10.12 -31.33 22.01
C GLU A 226 -11.48 -30.70 21.74
N PHE A 227 -11.53 -29.38 21.51
CA PHE A 227 -12.73 -28.65 21.19
C PHE A 227 -13.32 -29.10 19.85
N ILE A 228 -12.53 -29.16 18.78
CA ILE A 228 -12.98 -29.63 17.47
C ILE A 228 -13.43 -31.10 17.56
N ASN A 229 -12.64 -31.96 18.20
CA ASN A 229 -12.98 -33.38 18.39
C ASN A 229 -14.28 -33.53 19.17
N TYR A 230 -14.50 -32.72 20.20
CA TYR A 230 -15.75 -32.72 20.95
C TYR A 230 -16.96 -32.52 20.03
N PHE A 231 -16.92 -31.57 19.09
CA PHE A 231 -18.01 -31.39 18.12
C PHE A 231 -18.12 -32.55 17.13
N LEU A 232 -16.99 -33.06 16.64
CA LEU A 232 -16.97 -34.16 15.68
C LEU A 232 -17.49 -35.48 16.28
N THR A 233 -17.25 -35.75 17.56
CA THR A 233 -17.71 -36.97 18.24
C THR A 233 -19.15 -36.85 18.74
N HIS A 234 -19.66 -35.63 18.94
CA HIS A 234 -20.99 -35.39 19.51
C HIS A 234 -21.99 -34.87 18.47
N LYS A 235 -21.87 -35.23 17.18
CA LYS A 235 -22.77 -34.78 16.10
C LYS A 235 -24.27 -34.92 16.41
N GLY A 236 -24.67 -35.90 17.23
CA GLY A 236 -26.06 -36.09 17.66
C GLY A 236 -26.60 -35.04 18.64
N PHE A 237 -25.77 -34.13 19.14
CA PHE A 237 -26.15 -33.05 20.07
C PHE A 237 -26.28 -31.68 19.40
N TYR A 238 -25.96 -31.58 18.10
CA TYR A 238 -25.95 -30.33 17.35
C TYR A 238 -26.75 -30.45 16.06
N TYR A 239 -27.23 -29.30 15.58
CA TYR A 239 -27.74 -29.18 14.22
C TYR A 239 -26.55 -29.20 13.25
N THR A 240 -26.64 -30.01 12.20
CA THR A 240 -25.64 -30.06 11.12
C THR A 240 -26.33 -29.97 9.77
N ILE A 241 -25.57 -29.65 8.72
CA ILE A 241 -26.06 -29.66 7.33
C ILE A 241 -25.38 -30.84 6.63
N THR A 242 -26.12 -31.59 5.82
CA THR A 242 -25.54 -32.66 4.99
C THR A 242 -24.69 -32.08 3.86
N ASP A 243 -23.51 -32.65 3.61
CA ASP A 243 -22.61 -32.26 2.51
C ASP A 243 -23.07 -32.75 1.11
N GLY A 244 -24.37 -32.94 0.89
CA GLY A 244 -24.93 -33.40 -0.39
C GLY A 244 -25.29 -32.26 -1.34
N GLU A 245 -25.60 -32.58 -2.61
CA GLU A 245 -26.04 -31.61 -3.64
C GLU A 245 -27.25 -30.77 -3.20
N THR A 246 -28.11 -31.34 -2.36
CA THR A 246 -29.20 -30.64 -1.67
C THR A 246 -28.94 -30.61 -0.17
N PRO A 247 -28.40 -29.51 0.39
CA PRO A 247 -28.12 -29.40 1.81
C PRO A 247 -29.42 -29.48 2.62
N MET A 248 -29.54 -30.48 3.49
CA MET A 248 -30.65 -30.63 4.42
C MET A 248 -30.18 -30.48 5.87
N TRP A 249 -31.04 -29.93 6.71
CA TRP A 249 -30.81 -29.87 8.16
C TRP A 249 -30.92 -31.26 8.77
N ASN A 250 -29.83 -31.71 9.38
CA ASN A 250 -29.81 -32.85 10.28
C ASN A 250 -30.11 -32.38 11.70
N PHE A 251 -31.23 -32.87 12.23
CA PHE A 251 -31.67 -32.56 13.58
C PHE A 251 -30.90 -33.40 14.60
N PRO A 252 -30.52 -32.81 15.75
CA PRO A 252 -29.89 -33.55 16.84
C PRO A 252 -30.81 -34.66 17.34
N THR A 253 -30.27 -35.86 17.47
CA THR A 253 -31.01 -37.05 17.94
C THR A 253 -31.04 -37.16 19.46
N GLN A 254 -30.25 -36.34 20.17
CA GLN A 254 -30.16 -36.33 21.63
C GLN A 254 -30.80 -35.06 22.22
N ASN A 255 -31.61 -35.23 23.27
CA ASN A 255 -32.32 -34.14 23.95
C ASN A 255 -31.68 -33.86 25.33
N PRO A 256 -31.48 -32.58 25.73
CA PRO A 256 -31.74 -31.37 24.96
C PRO A 256 -30.60 -31.05 23.95
N PRO A 257 -30.92 -30.52 22.76
CA PRO A 257 -29.91 -30.03 21.83
C PRO A 257 -29.20 -28.82 22.42
N ARG A 258 -27.86 -28.77 22.31
CA ARG A 258 -27.06 -27.82 23.10
C ARG A 258 -26.58 -26.61 22.31
N ILE A 259 -26.30 -26.73 21.01
CA ILE A 259 -25.68 -25.64 20.23
C ILE A 259 -26.10 -25.73 18.74
N LEU A 260 -26.43 -24.59 18.14
CA LEU A 260 -26.59 -24.42 16.68
C LEU A 260 -25.23 -24.00 16.10
N MET A 261 -24.61 -24.86 15.29
CA MET A 261 -23.41 -24.49 14.52
C MET A 261 -23.81 -24.23 13.07
N CYS A 262 -24.01 -22.95 12.75
CA CYS A 262 -24.24 -22.53 11.37
C CYS A 262 -22.89 -22.36 10.66
N LYS A 263 -22.59 -23.22 9.68
CA LYS A 263 -21.50 -23.02 8.73
C LYS A 263 -21.99 -22.05 7.66
N THR A 264 -22.10 -20.76 8.00
CA THR A 264 -22.50 -19.76 7.00
C THR A 264 -21.33 -19.47 6.07
N HIS A 265 -21.18 -20.26 5.01
CA HIS A 265 -20.53 -19.79 3.78
C HIS A 265 -21.53 -18.94 2.98
N THR A 266 -22.22 -18.02 3.65
CA THR A 266 -22.93 -16.96 2.94
C THR A 266 -21.96 -15.80 2.76
N THR A 267 -22.19 -14.95 1.77
CA THR A 267 -21.46 -13.71 1.49
C THR A 267 -21.20 -12.83 2.71
N LYS A 268 -21.91 -13.07 3.83
CA LYS A 268 -21.71 -12.49 5.15
C LYS A 268 -20.29 -12.60 5.75
N ALA A 269 -19.50 -13.60 5.38
CA ALA A 269 -18.14 -13.74 5.93
C ALA A 269 -17.15 -12.70 5.38
N TYR A 270 -17.53 -11.98 4.33
CA TYR A 270 -16.63 -11.10 3.60
C TYR A 270 -17.24 -9.70 3.51
N SER A 271 -16.48 -8.71 3.95
CA SER A 271 -16.87 -7.31 3.82
C SER A 271 -16.85 -6.93 2.35
N LEU A 272 -17.74 -6.05 1.90
CA LEU A 272 -17.62 -5.43 0.57
C LEU A 272 -16.27 -4.71 0.41
N HIS A 273 -15.65 -4.28 1.51
CA HIS A 273 -14.30 -3.72 1.53
C HIS A 273 -13.18 -4.75 1.29
N ASP A 274 -13.46 -6.04 1.32
CA ASP A 274 -12.50 -7.09 0.98
C ASP A 274 -12.39 -7.31 -0.54
N PHE A 275 -13.30 -6.73 -1.32
CA PHE A 275 -13.29 -6.75 -2.78
C PHE A 275 -12.59 -5.51 -3.31
N GLY A 276 -11.70 -5.69 -4.29
CA GLY A 276 -11.11 -4.56 -4.97
C GLY A 276 -12.01 -3.97 -6.07
N LYS A 277 -11.68 -2.74 -6.51
CA LYS A 277 -12.49 -1.98 -7.47
C LYS A 277 -12.39 -2.52 -8.90
N THR A 278 -11.19 -2.94 -9.31
CA THR A 278 -10.83 -3.28 -10.70
C THR A 278 -10.59 -4.78 -10.88
N ILE A 279 -10.48 -5.23 -12.13
CA ILE A 279 -10.19 -6.64 -12.44
C ILE A 279 -8.82 -7.05 -11.87
N GLY A 280 -8.72 -8.27 -11.37
CA GLY A 280 -7.49 -8.83 -10.79
C GLY A 280 -7.15 -8.28 -9.40
N THR A 281 -8.02 -7.46 -8.82
CA THR A 281 -7.86 -6.98 -7.45
C THR A 281 -8.57 -7.90 -6.46
N ARG A 282 -8.02 -8.01 -5.24
CA ARG A 282 -8.41 -8.92 -4.15
C ARG A 282 -9.89 -9.33 -4.17
N CYS A 283 -10.15 -10.64 -4.22
CA CYS A 283 -11.48 -11.20 -3.99
C CYS A 283 -11.36 -12.45 -3.12
N PRO A 284 -12.02 -12.50 -1.95
CA PRO A 284 -11.81 -13.57 -0.98
C PRO A 284 -12.67 -14.82 -1.24
N ILE A 285 -13.55 -14.79 -2.25
CA ILE A 285 -14.51 -15.86 -2.56
C ILE A 285 -14.58 -16.13 -4.05
N GLU A 286 -14.92 -17.37 -4.41
CA GLU A 286 -15.05 -17.78 -5.82
C GLU A 286 -16.44 -17.48 -6.38
N GLN A 287 -17.50 -17.61 -5.58
CA GLN A 287 -18.88 -17.48 -6.01
C GLN A 287 -19.77 -16.84 -4.94
N VAL A 288 -20.82 -16.15 -5.40
CA VAL A 288 -21.89 -15.59 -4.57
C VAL A 288 -23.22 -16.23 -4.99
N GLU A 289 -23.85 -16.95 -4.08
CA GLU A 289 -25.21 -17.46 -4.26
C GLU A 289 -26.23 -16.54 -3.58
N PHE A 290 -27.31 -16.19 -4.28
CA PHE A 290 -28.38 -15.35 -3.72
C PHE A 290 -29.74 -15.68 -4.34
N VAL A 291 -30.83 -15.30 -3.67
CA VAL A 291 -32.20 -15.48 -4.16
C VAL A 291 -32.70 -14.16 -4.75
N ASP A 292 -33.12 -14.18 -6.01
CA ASP A 292 -33.60 -12.99 -6.70
C ASP A 292 -35.04 -12.59 -6.30
N GLU A 293 -35.58 -11.56 -6.95
CA GLU A 293 -36.94 -11.05 -6.68
C GLU A 293 -38.04 -12.08 -6.97
N ASN A 294 -37.78 -13.06 -7.83
CA ASN A 294 -38.72 -14.10 -8.22
C ASN A 294 -38.60 -15.36 -7.34
N GLY A 295 -37.71 -15.35 -6.33
CA GLY A 295 -37.44 -16.53 -5.52
C GLY A 295 -36.51 -17.54 -6.19
N ALA A 296 -35.88 -17.20 -7.32
CA ALA A 296 -34.94 -18.08 -8.00
C ALA A 296 -33.54 -17.92 -7.42
N THR A 297 -32.87 -19.03 -7.13
CA THR A 297 -31.45 -19.03 -6.74
C THR A 297 -30.60 -18.68 -7.95
N LYS A 298 -29.76 -17.65 -7.81
CA LYS A 298 -28.75 -17.22 -8.78
C LYS A 298 -27.37 -17.37 -8.18
N VAL A 299 -26.40 -17.67 -9.03
CA VAL A 299 -24.98 -17.79 -8.68
C VAL A 299 -24.19 -16.80 -9.54
N ILE A 300 -23.30 -16.04 -8.92
CA ILE A 300 -22.39 -15.12 -9.58
C ILE A 300 -20.98 -15.62 -9.33
N ASP A 301 -20.22 -15.82 -10.40
CA ASP A 301 -18.79 -16.10 -10.29
C ASP A 301 -18.03 -14.81 -9.99
N CYS A 302 -17.22 -14.82 -8.94
CA CYS A 302 -16.32 -13.71 -8.62
C CYS A 302 -15.02 -13.72 -9.42
N TYR A 303 -14.81 -14.70 -10.28
CA TYR A 303 -13.67 -14.82 -11.17
C TYR A 303 -14.13 -14.96 -12.62
N PHE A 304 -13.33 -14.49 -13.58
CA PHE A 304 -13.60 -14.72 -14.99
C PHE A 304 -13.31 -16.18 -15.34
N LYS A 305 -14.33 -16.91 -15.79
CA LYS A 305 -14.18 -18.31 -16.25
C LYS A 305 -13.55 -18.42 -17.64
N GLU A 306 -13.72 -17.39 -18.46
CA GLU A 306 -13.30 -17.36 -19.87
C GLU A 306 -12.83 -15.96 -20.28
N GLY A 307 -12.17 -15.85 -21.44
CA GLY A 307 -11.72 -14.57 -22.02
C GLY A 307 -10.31 -14.14 -21.59
N ALA A 308 -9.95 -12.89 -21.92
CA ALA A 308 -8.60 -12.33 -21.69
C ALA A 308 -8.24 -12.19 -20.20
N TYR A 309 -9.23 -12.17 -19.31
CA TYR A 309 -9.07 -12.04 -17.87
C TYR A 309 -9.28 -13.35 -17.12
N LYS A 310 -9.26 -14.50 -17.81
CA LYS A 310 -9.48 -15.81 -17.19
C LYS A 310 -8.64 -15.98 -15.90
N ASP A 311 -9.26 -16.54 -14.87
CA ASP A 311 -8.68 -16.80 -13.55
C ASP A 311 -8.32 -15.53 -12.75
N GLN A 312 -8.65 -14.34 -13.26
CA GLN A 312 -8.58 -13.10 -12.50
C GLN A 312 -9.91 -12.81 -11.80
N SER A 313 -9.85 -12.16 -10.65
CA SER A 313 -11.02 -11.74 -9.90
C SER A 313 -11.77 -10.61 -10.62
N LYS A 314 -13.10 -10.64 -10.53
CA LYS A 314 -13.97 -9.53 -10.92
C LYS A 314 -13.92 -8.48 -9.82
N GLY A 315 -13.58 -7.25 -10.20
CA GLY A 315 -13.73 -6.10 -9.29
C GLY A 315 -15.21 -5.75 -9.10
N LEU A 316 -15.50 -4.91 -8.10
CA LEU A 316 -16.88 -4.49 -7.78
C LEU A 316 -17.61 -3.85 -8.97
N VAL A 317 -16.89 -3.18 -9.88
CA VAL A 317 -17.49 -2.58 -11.09
C VAL A 317 -18.06 -3.65 -12.03
N GLU A 318 -17.36 -4.78 -12.20
CA GLU A 318 -17.83 -5.86 -13.07
C GLU A 318 -18.95 -6.67 -12.40
N LEU A 319 -18.85 -6.88 -11.08
CA LEU A 319 -19.94 -7.49 -10.32
C LEU A 319 -21.22 -6.66 -10.37
N ALA A 320 -21.13 -5.32 -10.29
CA ALA A 320 -22.28 -4.43 -10.43
C ALA A 320 -22.93 -4.52 -11.81
N LYS A 321 -22.14 -4.60 -12.89
CA LYS A 321 -22.66 -4.78 -14.25
C LYS A 321 -23.41 -6.10 -14.42
N GLU A 322 -22.84 -7.20 -13.92
CA GLU A 322 -23.47 -8.53 -13.96
C GLU A 322 -24.77 -8.58 -13.16
N LEU A 323 -24.82 -7.81 -12.06
CA LEU A 323 -26.02 -7.59 -11.26
C LEU A 323 -27.02 -6.59 -11.85
N SER A 324 -26.73 -6.02 -13.03
CA SER A 324 -27.54 -4.97 -13.64
C SER A 324 -27.74 -3.72 -12.76
N VAL A 325 -26.80 -3.45 -11.85
CA VAL A 325 -26.76 -2.28 -10.98
C VAL A 325 -26.14 -1.12 -11.76
N GLN A 326 -26.88 -0.01 -11.88
CA GLN A 326 -26.39 1.18 -12.58
C GLN A 326 -25.38 1.95 -11.72
N LEU A 327 -24.13 2.00 -12.18
CA LEU A 327 -23.08 2.82 -11.58
C LEU A 327 -22.86 4.09 -12.40
N THR A 328 -22.52 5.20 -11.74
CA THR A 328 -22.03 6.39 -12.44
C THR A 328 -20.62 6.15 -12.98
N ALA A 329 -20.28 6.72 -14.13
CA ALA A 329 -18.98 6.49 -14.79
C ALA A 329 -17.75 6.89 -13.93
N LYS A 330 -17.97 7.69 -12.88
CA LYS A 330 -16.94 8.17 -11.94
C LYS A 330 -17.19 7.73 -10.49
N ALA A 331 -17.99 6.69 -10.28
CA ALA A 331 -18.31 6.21 -8.94
C ALA A 331 -17.04 5.90 -8.14
N LYS A 332 -16.96 6.43 -6.93
CA LYS A 332 -15.87 6.10 -5.98
C LYS A 332 -16.10 4.71 -5.39
N LEU A 333 -15.04 4.09 -4.87
CA LEU A 333 -15.14 2.75 -4.27
C LEU A 333 -16.21 2.70 -3.17
N ASP A 334 -16.23 3.69 -2.28
CA ASP A 334 -17.21 3.78 -1.20
C ASP A 334 -18.66 3.88 -1.72
N GLU A 335 -18.88 4.62 -2.80
CA GLU A 335 -20.21 4.74 -3.42
C GLU A 335 -20.65 3.41 -4.03
N ILE A 336 -19.74 2.69 -4.69
CA ILE A 336 -20.02 1.35 -5.24
C ILE A 336 -20.35 0.37 -4.11
N CYS A 337 -19.60 0.41 -3.00
CA CYS A 337 -19.88 -0.41 -1.83
C CYS A 337 -21.25 -0.11 -1.24
N ILE A 338 -21.64 1.17 -1.09
CA ILE A 338 -22.96 1.54 -0.58
C ILE A 338 -24.06 1.00 -1.49
N ILE A 339 -23.96 1.21 -2.81
CA ILE A 339 -24.98 0.76 -3.75
C ILE A 339 -25.08 -0.77 -3.76
N LEU A 340 -23.96 -1.47 -3.80
CA LEU A 340 -23.96 -2.94 -3.77
C LEU A 340 -24.43 -3.50 -2.44
N SER A 341 -24.22 -2.80 -1.32
CA SER A 341 -24.73 -3.21 0.00
C SER A 341 -26.27 -3.25 0.07
N GLU A 342 -26.95 -2.50 -0.80
CA GLU A 342 -28.41 -2.51 -0.93
C GLU A 342 -28.91 -3.64 -1.84
N HIS A 343 -28.03 -4.32 -2.58
CA HIS A 343 -28.41 -5.39 -3.48
C HIS A 343 -28.50 -6.74 -2.74
N ARG A 344 -29.52 -7.56 -3.04
CA ARG A 344 -29.78 -8.85 -2.36
C ARG A 344 -28.59 -9.82 -2.33
N ALA A 345 -27.74 -9.78 -3.34
CA ALA A 345 -26.51 -10.58 -3.40
C ALA A 345 -25.52 -10.29 -2.24
N PHE A 346 -25.60 -9.09 -1.67
CA PHE A 346 -24.76 -8.62 -0.56
C PHE A 346 -25.56 -8.28 0.71
N GLN A 347 -26.89 -8.42 0.69
CA GLN A 347 -27.74 -8.27 1.87
C GLN A 347 -27.88 -9.58 2.65
N ASN A 348 -28.19 -9.46 3.93
CA ASN A 348 -28.44 -10.62 4.77
C ASN A 348 -29.68 -11.39 4.29
N ALA A 349 -29.50 -12.63 3.86
CA ALA A 349 -30.60 -13.56 3.58
C ALA A 349 -31.48 -13.89 4.81
N SER A 350 -31.13 -13.39 6.00
CA SER A 350 -31.86 -13.65 7.25
C SER A 350 -33.11 -12.79 7.45
N GLU A 351 -33.44 -11.85 6.56
CA GLU A 351 -34.66 -11.03 6.66
C GLU A 351 -35.84 -11.55 5.81
N SER A 352 -35.72 -12.72 5.20
CA SER A 352 -36.93 -13.45 4.79
C SER A 352 -37.66 -13.87 6.06
N HIS A 353 -38.66 -13.07 6.44
CA HIS A 353 -39.64 -13.35 7.49
C HIS A 353 -40.11 -14.80 7.37
N PHE A 354 -39.53 -15.69 8.17
CA PHE A 354 -40.22 -16.89 8.60
C PHE A 354 -41.31 -16.43 9.57
N ILE A 355 -42.47 -16.07 9.01
CA ILE A 355 -43.72 -16.09 9.76
C ILE A 355 -43.98 -17.57 10.02
N PHE A 356 -43.75 -18.01 11.26
CA PHE A 356 -44.25 -19.29 11.74
C PHE A 356 -45.77 -19.25 11.87
#